data_AF-A0A9N8E8L6-F1
#
_entry.id   AF-A0A9N8E8L6-F1
#
_cell.length_a   1.000
_cell.length_b   1.000
_cell.length_c   1.000
_cell.angle_alpha   90.00
_cell.angle_beta   90.00
_cell.angle_gamma   90.00
#
_symmetry.space_group_name_H-M   'P 1'
#
loop_
_entity.id
_entity.type
_entity.pdbx_description
1 polymer ?
#
loop_
_entity_poly.entity_id
_entity_poly.type
_entity_poly.pdbx_seq_one_letter_code
_entity_poly.pdbx_strand_id
1 'polypeptide(L)'
;MDGGSDILMVETIFDTLNAKAALYAIGEYLEFTGLDIPVFVSGTLVDQSGRTLSGQTGEAFYVSIRHAKPMCVGLNCALGATHMIPFVERLSKCVECFMHVYSNAGLPNAMGGYDETPEDMARCNEVFFKNGWINMVGGLWIHPSPHQGHS
;
A
#
# COMPACT_ATOMS: atom_id res chain seq x y z
N MET A 1 2.95 -0.63 -21.31
CA MET A 1 2.13 0.59 -21.45
C MET A 1 1.01 0.46 -22.46
N ASP A 2 1.13 -0.42 -23.45
CA ASP A 2 0.16 -0.61 -24.55
C ASP A 2 -1.27 -0.96 -24.12
N GLY A 3 -1.47 -1.35 -22.85
CA GLY A 3 -2.78 -1.53 -22.23
C GLY A 3 -3.50 -0.24 -21.79
N GLY A 4 -2.88 0.93 -21.94
CA GLY A 4 -3.49 2.23 -21.63
C GLY A 4 -3.62 2.55 -20.14
N SER A 5 -2.68 2.09 -19.31
CA SER A 5 -2.71 2.31 -17.85
C SER A 5 -2.52 3.79 -17.49
N ASP A 6 -3.39 4.32 -16.61
CA ASP A 6 -3.32 5.69 -16.10
C ASP A 6 -2.31 5.88 -14.96
N ILE A 7 -1.96 4.80 -14.25
CA ILE A 7 -1.05 4.79 -13.10
C ILE A 7 -0.19 3.52 -13.18
N LEU A 8 1.08 3.64 -12.76
CA LEU A 8 1.93 2.48 -12.46
C LEU A 8 2.04 2.31 -10.94
N MET A 9 1.80 1.10 -10.44
CA MET A 9 1.93 0.81 -9.01
C MET A 9 2.97 -0.27 -8.74
N VAL A 10 3.96 0.08 -7.93
CA VAL A 10 4.97 -0.85 -7.38
C VAL A 10 4.50 -1.25 -5.99
N GLU A 11 3.73 -2.33 -5.89
CA GLU A 11 3.09 -2.75 -4.64
C GLU A 11 3.73 -3.96 -3.98
N THR A 12 3.32 -4.20 -2.73
CA THR A 12 3.73 -5.38 -1.94
C THR A 12 5.24 -5.45 -1.80
N ILE A 13 5.85 -4.29 -1.56
CA ILE A 13 7.30 -4.19 -1.42
C ILE A 13 7.73 -4.50 0.01
N PHE A 14 8.56 -5.54 0.14
CA PHE A 14 9.22 -5.93 1.39
C PHE A 14 10.73 -5.69 1.36
N ASP A 15 11.30 -5.39 0.19
CA ASP A 15 12.73 -5.14 -0.01
C ASP A 15 12.99 -3.84 -0.79
N THR A 16 13.86 -3.01 -0.23
CA THR A 16 14.14 -1.65 -0.70
C THR A 16 14.94 -1.65 -2.01
N LEU A 17 15.84 -2.63 -2.20
CA LEU A 17 16.64 -2.71 -3.42
C LEU A 17 15.76 -3.09 -4.62
N ASN A 18 14.82 -4.02 -4.41
CA ASN A 18 13.83 -4.39 -5.41
C ASN A 18 12.96 -3.20 -5.80
N ALA A 19 12.47 -2.42 -4.83
CA ALA A 19 11.74 -1.19 -5.14
C ALA A 19 12.58 -0.17 -5.90
N LYS A 20 13.84 0.06 -5.52
CA LYS A 20 14.73 0.98 -6.24
C LYS A 20 15.00 0.53 -7.67
N ALA A 21 15.20 -0.76 -7.90
CA ALA A 21 15.40 -1.31 -9.23
C ALA A 21 14.14 -1.11 -10.10
N ALA A 22 12.94 -1.38 -9.55
CA ALA A 22 11.68 -1.15 -10.26
C ALA A 22 11.48 0.34 -10.57
N LEU A 23 11.71 1.23 -9.60
CA LEU A 23 11.58 2.68 -9.78
C LEU A 23 12.58 3.23 -10.80
N TYR A 24 13.81 2.73 -10.79
CA TYR A 24 14.81 3.09 -11.80
C TYR A 24 14.36 2.67 -13.20
N ALA A 25 13.94 1.40 -13.37
CA ALA A 25 13.48 0.91 -14.67
C ALA A 25 12.25 1.65 -15.19
N ILE A 26 11.30 1.99 -14.30
CA ILE A 26 10.13 2.82 -14.65
C ILE A 26 10.59 4.22 -15.08
N GLY A 27 11.49 4.85 -14.32
CA GLY A 27 12.03 6.17 -14.65
C GLY A 27 12.68 6.21 -16.03
N GLU A 28 13.60 5.29 -16.32
CA GLU A 28 14.27 5.18 -17.62
C GLU A 28 13.28 4.99 -18.76
N TYR A 29 12.25 4.17 -18.55
CA TYR A 29 11.24 3.91 -19.56
C TYR A 29 10.35 5.13 -19.83
N LEU A 30 9.90 5.82 -18.79
CA LEU A 30 9.09 7.03 -18.93
C LEU A 30 9.88 8.16 -19.60
N GLU A 31 11.17 8.31 -19.25
CA GLU A 31 12.06 9.25 -19.93
C GLU A 31 12.26 8.90 -21.41
N PHE A 32 12.56 7.64 -21.71
CA PHE A 32 12.77 7.17 -23.08
C PHE A 32 11.52 7.35 -23.97
N THR A 33 10.34 7.12 -23.41
CA THR A 33 9.07 7.21 -24.15
C THR A 33 8.44 8.60 -24.14
N GLY A 34 8.89 9.50 -23.25
CA GLY A 34 8.28 10.81 -23.03
C GLY A 34 6.88 10.75 -22.40
N LEU A 35 6.51 9.60 -21.80
CA LEU A 35 5.23 9.44 -21.12
C LEU A 35 5.28 10.07 -19.73
N ASP A 36 4.21 10.78 -19.37
CA ASP A 36 4.03 11.35 -18.03
C ASP A 36 2.92 10.58 -17.30
N ILE A 37 3.31 9.49 -16.66
CA ILE A 37 2.39 8.59 -15.96
C ILE A 37 2.81 8.49 -14.49
N PRO A 38 1.89 8.77 -13.55
CA PRO A 38 2.20 8.78 -12.14
C PRO A 38 2.58 7.39 -11.62
N VAL A 39 3.53 7.39 -10.70
CA VAL A 39 4.03 6.18 -10.03
C VAL A 39 3.59 6.16 -8.57
N PHE A 40 2.97 5.07 -8.18
CA PHE A 40 2.54 4.77 -6.82
C PHE A 40 3.46 3.69 -6.24
N VAL A 41 3.77 3.79 -4.95
CA VAL A 41 4.59 2.78 -4.25
C VAL A 41 3.88 2.32 -3.00
N SER A 42 3.75 1.00 -2.83
CA SER A 42 3.12 0.41 -1.65
C SER A 42 4.06 -0.58 -0.97
N GLY A 43 4.42 -0.27 0.27
CA GLY A 43 5.23 -1.15 1.11
C GLY A 43 4.37 -2.11 1.94
N THR A 44 4.95 -3.22 2.37
CA THR A 44 4.33 -4.15 3.31
C THR A 44 5.17 -4.26 4.56
N LEU A 45 4.56 -3.94 5.70
CA LEU A 45 5.13 -4.23 7.02
C LEU A 45 4.66 -5.63 7.42
N VAL A 46 5.60 -6.55 7.62
CA VAL A 46 5.30 -7.99 7.66
C VAL A 46 4.55 -8.42 8.91
N ASP A 47 4.67 -7.64 9.99
CA ASP A 47 4.00 -7.89 11.27
C ASP A 47 3.98 -6.62 12.17
N GLN A 48 3.61 -6.82 13.44
CA GLN A 48 3.55 -5.77 14.47
C GLN A 48 4.92 -5.18 14.87
N SER A 49 6.05 -5.72 14.40
CA SER A 49 7.34 -5.04 14.54
C SER A 49 7.39 -3.72 13.77
N GLY A 50 6.47 -3.55 12.80
CA GLY A 50 6.40 -2.35 11.98
C GLY A 50 7.53 -2.24 10.98
N ARG A 51 8.08 -3.38 10.54
CA ARG A 51 9.22 -3.45 9.63
C ARG A 51 8.88 -4.20 8.34
N THR A 52 9.53 -3.80 7.26
CA THR A 52 9.62 -4.59 6.02
C THR A 52 10.42 -5.86 6.27
N LEU A 53 10.40 -6.82 5.32
CA LEU A 53 11.23 -8.03 5.43
C LEU A 53 12.73 -7.70 5.46
N SER A 54 13.15 -6.63 4.80
CA SER A 54 14.51 -6.08 4.87
C SER A 54 14.84 -5.35 6.19
N GLY A 55 13.90 -5.30 7.14
CA GLY A 55 14.09 -4.74 8.48
C GLY A 55 13.89 -3.22 8.59
N GLN A 56 13.44 -2.54 7.54
CA GLN A 56 13.22 -1.09 7.57
C GLN A 56 11.87 -0.74 8.18
N THR A 57 11.80 0.34 8.94
CA THR A 57 10.50 0.94 9.28
C THR A 57 9.88 1.59 8.03
N GLY A 58 8.58 1.88 8.05
CA GLY A 58 7.91 2.55 6.92
C GLY A 58 8.54 3.91 6.57
N GLU A 59 8.95 4.68 7.57
CA GLU A 59 9.61 5.97 7.40
C GLU A 59 11.00 5.80 6.73
N ALA A 60 11.79 4.83 7.20
CA ALA A 60 13.08 4.51 6.61
C ALA A 60 12.96 4.01 5.16
N PHE A 61 11.92 3.22 4.88
CA PHE A 61 11.58 2.81 3.52
C PHE A 61 11.25 4.01 2.65
N TYR A 62 10.36 4.92 3.09
CA TYR A 62 10.02 6.13 2.35
C TYR A 62 11.25 6.99 2.06
N VAL A 63 12.08 7.30 3.06
CA VAL A 63 13.32 8.07 2.87
C VAL A 63 14.21 7.42 1.79
N SER A 64 14.27 6.10 1.78
CA SER A 64 15.08 5.35 0.82
C SER A 64 14.60 5.51 -0.62
N ILE A 65 13.29 5.64 -0.85
CA ILE A 65 12.68 5.75 -2.20
C ILE A 65 12.28 7.18 -2.58
N ARG A 66 12.29 8.14 -1.64
CA ARG A 66 11.80 9.52 -1.82
C ARG A 66 12.38 10.22 -3.05
N HIS A 67 13.63 9.93 -3.40
CA HIS A 67 14.31 10.47 -4.58
C HIS A 67 13.59 10.16 -5.91
N ALA A 68 12.79 9.09 -5.98
CA ALA A 68 11.97 8.74 -7.13
C ALA A 68 10.71 9.61 -7.27
N LYS A 69 10.41 10.48 -6.28
CA LYS A 69 9.26 11.41 -6.28
C LYS A 69 7.93 10.73 -6.64
N PRO A 70 7.55 9.63 -5.95
CA PRO A 70 6.26 8.98 -6.22
C PRO A 70 5.11 9.97 -5.99
N MET A 71 4.04 9.84 -6.79
CA MET A 71 2.82 10.63 -6.58
C MET A 71 2.09 10.20 -5.32
N CYS A 72 2.12 8.91 -5.00
CA CYS A 72 1.47 8.34 -3.83
C CYS A 72 2.33 7.23 -3.20
N VAL A 73 2.38 7.19 -1.88
CA VAL A 73 3.04 6.14 -1.10
C VAL A 73 2.07 5.54 -0.11
N GLY A 74 2.16 4.25 0.17
CA GLY A 74 1.28 3.67 1.15
C GLY A 74 1.72 2.34 1.69
N LEU A 75 0.81 1.75 2.44
CA LEU A 75 0.98 0.42 3.02
C LEU A 75 -0.11 -0.51 2.53
N ASN A 76 0.26 -1.74 2.17
CA ASN A 76 -0.69 -2.78 1.82
C ASN A 76 -0.31 -4.14 2.44
N CYS A 77 -1.32 -5.02 2.53
CA CYS A 77 -1.16 -6.40 2.96
C CYS A 77 -0.77 -6.58 4.44
N ALA A 78 -0.61 -7.84 4.84
CA ALA A 78 -0.15 -8.39 6.12
C ALA A 78 -0.97 -8.05 7.37
N LEU A 79 -1.48 -6.83 7.49
CA LEU A 79 -2.15 -6.32 8.67
C LEU A 79 -3.56 -5.81 8.33
N GLY A 80 -4.49 -6.00 9.27
CA GLY A 80 -5.78 -5.32 9.23
C GLY A 80 -5.65 -3.83 9.61
N ALA A 81 -6.66 -3.02 9.28
CA ALA A 81 -6.60 -1.57 9.46
C ALA A 81 -6.28 -1.14 10.92
N THR A 82 -6.92 -1.75 11.92
CA THR A 82 -6.66 -1.46 13.34
C THR A 82 -5.18 -1.65 13.72
N HIS A 83 -4.56 -2.67 13.16
CA HIS A 83 -3.16 -3.02 13.38
C HIS A 83 -2.19 -2.09 12.64
N MET A 84 -2.65 -1.41 11.59
CA MET A 84 -1.86 -0.48 10.79
C MET A 84 -1.83 0.94 11.35
N ILE A 85 -2.75 1.31 12.25
CA ILE A 85 -2.88 2.65 12.85
C ILE A 85 -1.53 3.28 13.24
N PRO A 86 -0.69 2.67 14.10
CA PRO A 86 0.54 3.32 14.54
C PRO A 86 1.54 3.51 13.40
N PHE A 87 1.47 2.70 12.35
CA PHE A 87 2.39 2.77 11.20
C PHE A 87 1.94 3.82 10.20
N VAL A 88 0.64 3.85 9.90
CA VAL A 88 0.02 4.85 9.03
C VAL A 88 0.18 6.25 9.62
N GLU A 89 -0.08 6.42 10.91
CA GLU A 89 0.10 7.70 11.58
C GLU A 89 1.53 8.22 11.43
N ARG A 90 2.55 7.39 11.74
CA ARG A 90 3.94 7.85 11.67
C ARG A 90 4.39 8.12 10.25
N LEU A 91 4.03 7.26 9.30
CA LEU A 91 4.38 7.45 7.89
C LEU A 91 3.70 8.70 7.32
N SER A 92 2.43 8.97 7.67
CA SER A 92 1.71 10.17 7.23
C SER A 92 2.38 11.49 7.63
N LYS A 93 3.15 11.47 8.72
CA LYS A 93 3.89 12.65 9.23
C LYS A 93 5.22 12.90 8.50
N CYS A 94 5.71 11.94 7.71
CA CYS A 94 6.99 12.08 7.01
C CYS A 94 6.89 12.08 5.47
N VAL A 95 5.80 11.56 4.91
CA VAL A 95 5.60 11.57 3.45
C VAL A 95 5.23 12.97 2.96
N GLU A 96 5.77 13.34 1.80
CA GLU A 96 5.52 14.63 1.14
C GLU A 96 4.60 14.49 -0.08
N CYS A 97 4.10 13.29 -0.33
CA CYS A 97 3.21 12.94 -1.43
C CYS A 97 1.86 12.46 -0.89
N PHE A 98 0.95 12.08 -1.77
CA PHE A 98 -0.30 11.46 -1.34
C PHE A 98 -0.03 10.14 -0.61
N MET A 99 -0.96 9.77 0.26
CA MET A 99 -0.87 8.54 1.03
C MET A 99 -2.05 7.61 0.78
N HIS A 100 -1.78 6.31 0.60
CA HIS A 100 -2.81 5.28 0.48
C HIS A 100 -2.67 4.17 1.52
N VAL A 101 -3.77 3.45 1.78
CA VAL A 101 -3.75 2.21 2.56
C VAL A 101 -4.62 1.14 1.89
N TYR A 102 -4.11 -0.08 1.78
CA TYR A 102 -4.85 -1.27 1.37
C TYR A 102 -4.74 -2.35 2.45
N SER A 103 -5.57 -2.27 3.49
CA SER A 103 -5.51 -3.20 4.63
C SER A 103 -6.11 -4.56 4.30
N ASN A 104 -5.68 -5.61 5.00
CA ASN A 104 -6.39 -6.89 4.99
C ASN A 104 -7.72 -6.81 5.78
N ALA A 105 -8.61 -7.78 5.57
CA ALA A 105 -9.82 -8.03 6.37
C ALA A 105 -9.50 -8.58 7.78
N GLY A 106 -8.60 -7.90 8.50
CA GLY A 106 -8.06 -8.37 9.78
C GLY A 106 -6.85 -9.29 9.61
N LEU A 107 -6.57 -10.08 10.65
CA LEU A 107 -5.57 -11.15 10.62
C LEU A 107 -6.25 -12.47 10.24
N PRO A 108 -5.54 -13.42 9.58
CA PRO A 108 -6.10 -14.72 9.27
C PRO A 108 -6.46 -15.47 10.57
N ASN A 109 -7.64 -16.10 10.59
CA ASN A 109 -8.08 -16.96 11.68
C ASN A 109 -7.37 -18.33 11.64
N ALA A 110 -7.64 -19.18 12.64
CA ALA A 110 -7.01 -20.50 12.74
C ALA A 110 -7.28 -21.43 11.55
N MET A 111 -8.30 -21.14 10.74
CA MET A 111 -8.66 -21.88 9.53
C MET A 111 -8.07 -21.25 8.26
N GLY A 112 -7.27 -20.18 8.37
CA GLY A 112 -6.68 -19.45 7.26
C GLY A 112 -7.64 -18.50 6.52
N GLY A 113 -8.85 -18.29 7.05
CA GLY A 113 -9.84 -17.34 6.52
C GLY A 113 -9.79 -16.00 7.23
N TYR A 114 -10.68 -15.07 6.83
CA TYR A 114 -10.81 -13.75 7.44
C TYR A 114 -12.23 -13.54 7.95
N ASP A 115 -12.36 -13.07 9.20
CA ASP A 115 -13.66 -12.93 9.87
C ASP A 115 -14.27 -11.52 9.70
N GLU A 116 -13.48 -10.51 9.31
CA GLU A 116 -13.98 -9.14 9.13
C GLU A 116 -14.86 -9.03 7.88
N THR A 117 -16.04 -8.45 8.06
CA THR A 117 -16.98 -8.12 6.97
C THR A 117 -16.53 -6.88 6.19
N PRO A 118 -17.05 -6.63 4.97
CA PRO A 118 -16.84 -5.35 4.28
C PRO A 118 -17.20 -4.13 5.12
N GLU A 119 -18.27 -4.21 5.92
CA GLU A 119 -18.70 -3.16 6.85
C GLU A 119 -17.70 -2.94 7.98
N ASP A 120 -17.14 -4.02 8.55
CA ASP A 120 -16.08 -3.93 9.55
C ASP A 120 -14.82 -3.29 8.96
N MET A 121 -14.41 -3.71 7.76
CA MET A 121 -13.27 -3.12 7.07
C MET A 121 -13.47 -1.63 6.82
N ALA A 122 -14.65 -1.23 6.32
CA ALA A 122 -14.97 0.18 6.08
C ALA A 122 -14.88 1.00 7.37
N ARG A 123 -15.49 0.51 8.46
CA ARG A 123 -15.45 1.15 9.78
C ARG A 123 -14.02 1.26 10.32
N CYS A 124 -13.23 0.20 10.23
CA CYS A 124 -11.85 0.19 10.70
C CYS A 124 -10.95 1.12 9.89
N ASN A 125 -11.17 1.25 8.58
CA ASN A 125 -10.43 2.14 7.69
C ASN A 125 -10.82 3.62 7.84
N GLU A 126 -12.06 3.92 8.26
CA GLU A 126 -12.57 5.29 8.43
C GLU A 126 -11.67 6.15 9.35
N VAL A 127 -10.99 5.51 10.31
CA VAL A 127 -10.06 6.17 11.23
C VAL A 127 -8.96 6.93 10.49
N PHE A 128 -8.47 6.40 9.36
CA PHE A 128 -7.37 7.02 8.63
C PHE A 128 -7.81 8.33 7.96
N PHE A 129 -9.01 8.37 7.39
CA PHE A 129 -9.58 9.60 6.82
C PHE A 129 -9.95 10.62 7.89
N LYS A 130 -10.55 10.17 9.00
CA LYS A 130 -10.93 11.07 10.11
C LYS A 130 -9.73 11.80 10.71
N ASN A 131 -8.56 11.18 10.70
CA ASN A 131 -7.32 11.80 11.15
C ASN A 131 -6.55 12.54 10.04
N GLY A 132 -7.04 12.52 8.79
CA GLY A 132 -6.38 13.16 7.66
C GLY A 132 -5.05 12.52 7.25
N TRP A 133 -4.85 11.24 7.55
CA TRP A 133 -3.58 10.55 7.30
C TRP A 133 -3.47 9.99 5.88
N ILE A 134 -4.59 9.76 5.19
CA ILE A 134 -4.62 9.15 3.86
C ILE A 134 -5.47 9.96 2.89
N ASN A 135 -5.15 9.81 1.61
CA ASN A 135 -5.90 10.36 0.48
C ASN A 135 -6.72 9.27 -0.24
N MET A 136 -6.32 8.01 -0.13
CA MET A 136 -6.96 6.87 -0.80
C MET A 136 -6.97 5.64 0.11
N VAL A 137 -8.03 4.82 -0.01
CA VAL A 137 -8.13 3.54 0.70
C VAL A 137 -8.63 2.44 -0.22
N GLY A 138 -8.24 1.21 0.07
CA GLY A 138 -8.88 0.01 -0.44
C GLY A 138 -8.67 -1.17 0.51
N GLY A 139 -8.99 -2.37 0.04
CA GLY A 139 -8.80 -3.61 0.81
C GLY A 139 -8.11 -4.69 -0.01
N LEU A 140 -7.34 -5.54 0.65
CA LEU A 140 -6.74 -6.74 0.07
C LEU A 140 -7.35 -7.99 0.75
N TRP A 141 -7.54 -9.08 -0.01
CA TRP A 141 -8.15 -10.34 0.46
C TRP A 141 -9.51 -10.18 1.14
N ILE A 142 -10.43 -9.54 0.43
CA ILE A 142 -11.84 -9.58 0.78
C ILE A 142 -12.36 -10.95 0.33
N HIS A 143 -13.14 -11.65 1.17
CA HIS A 143 -13.90 -12.82 0.72
C HIS A 143 -14.55 -12.53 -0.65
N PRO A 144 -14.62 -13.50 -1.59
CA PRO A 144 -15.28 -13.25 -2.86
C PRO A 144 -16.67 -12.70 -2.57
N SER A 145 -16.98 -11.56 -3.20
CA SER A 145 -18.32 -10.97 -3.11
C SER A 145 -19.34 -12.09 -3.33
N PRO A 146 -20.39 -12.22 -2.49
CA PRO A 146 -21.45 -13.20 -2.74
C PRO A 146 -22.13 -12.97 -4.11
N HIS A 147 -21.88 -11.85 -4.77
CA HIS A 147 -22.40 -11.50 -6.09
C HIS A 147 -21.54 -11.91 -7.29
N GLN A 148 -20.40 -12.60 -7.12
CA GLN A 148 -19.60 -13.11 -8.26
C GLN A 148 -19.79 -14.61 -8.55
N GLY A 149 -20.84 -15.23 -8.03
CA GLY A 149 -21.08 -16.68 -8.15
C GLY A 149 -22.45 -17.10 -8.66
N HIS A 150 -23.24 -16.22 -9.32
CA HIS A 150 -24.48 -16.61 -9.98
C HIS A 150 -24.61 -15.89 -11.33
N SER A 151 -24.14 -16.56 -12.38
CA SER A 151 -24.63 -16.45 -13.76
C SER A 151 -24.34 -17.74 -14.49
#